data_AF-A0A523GE38-F1
#
_entry.id   AF-A0A523GE38-F1
#
_cell.length_a   1.000
_cell.length_b   1.000
_cell.length_c   1.000
_cell.angle_alpha   90.00
_cell.angle_beta   90.00
_cell.angle_gamma   90.00
#
_symmetry.space_group_name_H-M   'P 1'
#
loop_
_entity.id
_entity.type
_entity.pdbx_description
1 polymer ?
#
loop_
_entity_poly.entity_id
_entity_poly.type
_entity_poly.pdbx_seq_one_letter_code
_entity_poly.pdbx_strand_id
1 'polypeptide(L)'
;MDLNQKKISELVGENYVYASVLHHFGIQFYDYSEQTLHQVCQEKGICMDALINGLESAIETDESEEPALVGYPVELVIEYLKHTHYLFVKWTLPYIASLVTDLPKALMLEREVKIILQQKVKSN
;
A
#
# COMPACT_ATOMS: atom_id res chain seq x y z
N MET A 1 -7.32 -15.53 18.65
CA MET A 1 -8.14 -14.30 18.74
C MET A 1 -9.09 -14.32 17.55
N ASP A 2 -10.40 -14.15 17.69
CA ASP A 2 -11.31 -14.32 16.55
C ASP A 2 -11.30 -13.07 15.66
N LEU A 3 -10.43 -13.06 14.64
CA LEU A 3 -10.27 -11.95 13.69
C LEU A 3 -11.50 -11.76 12.79
N ASN A 4 -12.38 -12.77 12.69
CA ASN A 4 -13.50 -12.80 11.75
C ASN A 4 -14.53 -11.69 11.97
N GLN A 5 -14.78 -11.36 13.24
CA GLN A 5 -15.83 -10.42 13.64
C GLN A 5 -15.33 -8.99 13.81
N LYS A 6 -14.01 -8.77 13.74
CA LYS A 6 -13.44 -7.42 13.84
C LYS A 6 -13.70 -6.64 12.56
N LYS A 7 -13.92 -5.34 12.71
CA LYS A 7 -13.98 -4.42 11.57
C LYS A 7 -12.61 -4.32 10.91
N ILE A 8 -12.60 -4.10 9.60
CA ILE A 8 -11.36 -3.89 8.86
C ILE A 8 -10.59 -2.66 9.38
N SER A 9 -11.27 -1.58 9.75
CA SER A 9 -10.63 -0.39 10.33
C SER A 9 -9.95 -0.69 11.67
N GLU A 10 -10.59 -1.49 12.53
CA GLU A 10 -10.04 -1.90 13.82
C GLU A 10 -8.81 -2.79 13.62
N LEU A 11 -8.87 -3.75 12.69
CA LEU A 11 -7.74 -4.61 12.35
C LEU A 11 -6.53 -3.78 11.90
N VAL A 12 -6.71 -2.92 10.90
CA VAL A 12 -5.62 -2.07 10.38
C VAL A 12 -5.12 -1.07 11.44
N GLY A 13 -6.00 -0.61 12.33
CA GLY A 13 -5.63 0.24 13.46
C GLY A 13 -4.77 -0.48 14.52
N GLU A 14 -4.98 -1.79 14.72
CA GLU A 14 -4.15 -2.62 15.60
C GLU A 14 -2.78 -2.91 14.99
N ASN A 15 -2.75 -3.24 13.69
CA ASN A 15 -1.51 -3.45 12.96
C ASN A 15 -1.66 -3.00 11.51
N TYR A 16 -0.89 -1.97 11.12
CA TYR A 16 -0.90 -1.41 9.77
C TYR A 16 -0.47 -2.42 8.70
N VAL A 17 0.32 -3.44 9.05
CA VAL A 17 0.73 -4.53 8.14
C VAL A 17 -0.47 -5.28 7.59
N TYR A 18 -1.55 -5.40 8.36
CA TYR A 18 -2.77 -6.03 7.89
C TYR A 18 -3.34 -5.32 6.66
N ALA A 19 -3.14 -4.00 6.51
CA ALA A 19 -3.55 -3.30 5.31
C ALA A 19 -2.82 -3.82 4.05
N SER A 20 -1.53 -4.15 4.16
CA SER A 20 -0.74 -4.71 3.07
C SER A 20 -1.25 -6.09 2.67
N VAL A 21 -1.52 -6.95 3.66
CA VAL A 21 -2.10 -8.29 3.42
C VAL A 21 -3.49 -8.15 2.78
N LEU A 22 -4.38 -7.35 3.35
CA LEU A 22 -5.72 -7.12 2.80
C LEU A 22 -5.65 -6.64 1.35
N HIS A 23 -4.73 -5.72 1.05
CA HIS A 23 -4.51 -5.22 -0.31
C HIS A 23 -4.08 -6.34 -1.27
N HIS A 24 -3.19 -7.24 -0.83
CA HIS A 24 -2.78 -8.41 -1.63
C HIS A 24 -3.96 -9.32 -1.99
N PHE A 25 -4.92 -9.48 -1.08
CA PHE A 25 -6.16 -10.22 -1.32
C PHE A 25 -7.24 -9.41 -2.06
N GLY A 26 -6.92 -8.20 -2.54
CA GLY A 26 -7.85 -7.35 -3.30
C GLY A 26 -8.86 -6.58 -2.43
N ILE A 27 -8.61 -6.48 -1.13
CA ILE A 27 -9.42 -5.73 -0.18
C ILE A 27 -8.76 -4.38 0.09
N GLN A 28 -9.34 -3.31 -0.46
CA GLN A 28 -8.93 -1.94 -0.15
C GLN A 28 -9.58 -1.51 1.17
N PHE A 29 -8.82 -1.49 2.27
CA PHE A 29 -9.38 -1.34 3.61
C PHE A 29 -10.22 -0.06 3.82
N TYR A 30 -9.94 1.01 3.08
CA TYR A 30 -10.67 2.28 3.12
C TYR A 30 -12.07 2.20 2.51
N ASP A 31 -12.30 1.28 1.56
CA ASP A 31 -13.63 1.07 0.95
C ASP A 31 -14.54 0.21 1.84
N TYR A 32 -13.95 -0.54 2.78
CA TYR A 32 -14.62 -1.56 3.61
C TYR A 32 -14.43 -1.32 5.11
N SER A 33 -14.11 -0.09 5.53
CA SER A 33 -13.64 0.24 6.88
C SER A 33 -14.61 -0.21 7.99
N GLU A 34 -15.92 -0.12 7.76
CA GLU A 34 -16.96 -0.46 8.72
C GLU A 34 -17.42 -1.92 8.65
N GLN A 35 -17.01 -2.66 7.61
CA GLN A 35 -17.37 -4.06 7.43
C GLN A 35 -16.45 -4.97 8.24
N THR A 36 -16.96 -6.12 8.65
CA THR A 36 -16.13 -7.15 9.29
C THR A 36 -15.33 -7.93 8.26
N LEU A 37 -14.22 -8.54 8.70
CA LEU A 37 -13.42 -9.42 7.85
C LEU A 37 -14.27 -10.51 7.18
N HIS A 38 -15.23 -11.07 7.92
CA HIS A 38 -16.16 -12.08 7.43
C HIS A 38 -17.08 -11.57 6.33
N GLN A 39 -17.67 -10.39 6.50
CA GLN A 39 -18.57 -9.80 5.50
C GLN A 39 -17.84 -9.57 4.18
N VAL A 40 -16.62 -9.02 4.24
CA VAL A 40 -15.83 -8.72 3.05
C VAL A 40 -15.37 -10.01 2.35
N CYS A 41 -14.95 -11.03 3.10
CA CYS A 41 -14.59 -12.32 2.52
C CYS A 41 -15.77 -12.98 1.80
N GLN A 42 -16.97 -12.89 2.40
CA GLN A 42 -18.18 -13.43 1.78
C GLN A 42 -18.58 -12.65 0.52
N GLU A 43 -18.47 -11.31 0.53
CA GLU A 43 -18.77 -10.46 -0.62
C GLU A 43 -17.81 -10.71 -1.80
N LYS A 44 -16.51 -10.91 -1.50
CA LYS A 44 -15.45 -11.08 -2.50
C LYS A 44 -15.18 -12.53 -2.90
N GLY A 45 -15.77 -13.50 -2.20
CA GLY A 45 -15.49 -14.93 -2.41
C GLY A 45 -14.08 -15.34 -1.99
N ILE A 46 -13.52 -14.70 -0.97
CA ILE A 46 -12.17 -14.98 -0.46
C ILE A 46 -12.24 -16.09 0.58
N CYS A 47 -11.29 -17.03 0.53
CA CYS A 47 -11.15 -18.08 1.54
C CYS A 47 -10.68 -17.47 2.87
N MET A 48 -11.53 -17.51 3.88
CA MET A 48 -11.26 -16.92 5.19
C MET A 48 -9.99 -17.48 5.82
N ASP A 49 -9.82 -18.80 5.83
CA ASP A 49 -8.66 -19.45 6.45
C ASP A 49 -7.35 -19.04 5.79
N ALA A 50 -7.35 -18.86 4.46
CA ALA A 50 -6.18 -18.40 3.73
C ALA A 50 -5.82 -16.94 4.09
N LEU A 51 -6.82 -16.08 4.25
CA LEU A 51 -6.61 -14.70 4.65
C LEU A 51 -6.09 -14.59 6.09
N ILE A 52 -6.67 -15.34 7.03
CA ILE A 52 -6.21 -15.36 8.42
C ILE A 52 -4.75 -15.83 8.50
N ASN A 53 -4.40 -16.92 7.82
CA ASN A 53 -3.02 -17.40 7.78
C ASN A 53 -2.07 -16.33 7.21
N GLY A 54 -2.50 -15.63 6.15
CA GLY A 54 -1.72 -14.52 5.58
C GLY A 54 -1.52 -13.35 6.56
N LEU A 55 -2.55 -13.01 7.34
CA LEU A 55 -2.47 -11.97 8.37
C LEU A 55 -1.54 -12.38 9.50
N GLU A 56 -1.64 -13.61 9.99
CA GLU A 56 -0.80 -14.13 11.08
C GLU A 56 0.67 -14.23 10.66
N SER A 57 0.97 -14.76 9.46
CA SER A 57 2.35 -14.85 8.96
C SER A 57 3.01 -13.48 8.72
N ALA A 58 2.23 -12.46 8.39
CA ALA A 58 2.76 -11.11 8.17
C ALA A 58 3.24 -10.46 9.47
N ILE A 59 2.62 -10.78 10.61
CA ILE A 59 3.06 -10.31 11.94
C ILE A 59 4.45 -10.86 12.27
N GLU A 60 4.70 -12.13 11.97
CA GLU A 60 6.00 -12.78 12.25
C GLU A 60 7.15 -12.22 11.41
N THR A 61 6.83 -11.55 10.28
CA THR A 61 7.83 -11.01 9.35
C THR A 61 8.15 -9.54 9.64
N ASP A 62 7.23 -8.80 10.26
CA ASP A 62 7.34 -7.34 10.50
C ASP A 62 8.24 -6.95 11.69
N GLU A 63 8.88 -7.90 12.37
CA GLU A 63 9.92 -7.59 13.37
C GLU A 63 11.18 -6.96 12.75
N SER A 64 11.23 -6.76 11.43
CA SER A 64 12.36 -6.18 10.71
C SER A 64 12.24 -4.66 10.50
N GLU A 65 12.73 -3.92 11.49
CA GLU A 65 13.53 -2.68 11.35
C GLU A 65 12.94 -1.45 10.61
N GLU A 66 11.63 -1.22 10.58
CA GLU A 66 11.15 0.15 10.31
C GLU A 66 11.31 1.02 11.58
N PRO A 67 11.92 2.23 11.50
CA PRO A 67 12.02 3.09 12.66
C PRO A 67 10.61 3.44 13.10
N ALA A 68 10.22 2.97 14.29
CA ALA A 68 8.94 3.31 14.88
C ALA A 68 8.83 4.84 14.94
N LEU A 69 8.11 5.44 13.99
CA LEU A 69 7.77 6.86 14.01
C LEU A 69 6.88 7.19 15.22
N VAL A 70 6.32 6.15 15.84
CA VAL A 70 5.63 6.15 17.12
C VAL A 70 6.57 6.67 18.21
N GLY A 71 6.41 7.94 18.57
CA GLY A 71 7.18 8.62 19.62
C GLY A 71 7.89 9.90 19.16
N TYR A 72 7.94 10.17 17.85
CA TYR A 72 8.49 11.41 17.34
C TYR A 72 7.46 12.56 17.39
N PRO A 73 7.90 13.83 17.55
CA PRO A 73 7.02 14.98 17.46
C PRO A 73 6.31 15.03 16.11
N VAL A 74 5.04 15.42 16.11
CA VAL A 74 4.21 15.49 14.90
C VAL A 74 4.82 16.43 13.85
N GLU A 75 5.44 17.54 14.28
CA GLU A 75 6.13 18.48 13.39
C GLU A 75 7.29 17.81 12.64
N LEU A 76 8.05 16.93 13.31
CA LEU A 76 9.17 16.21 12.68
C LEU A 76 8.66 15.21 11.66
N VAL A 77 7.59 14.47 11.98
CA VAL A 77 6.97 13.53 11.04
C VAL A 77 6.46 14.26 9.80
N ILE A 78 5.82 15.42 9.98
CA ILE A 78 5.34 16.25 8.86
C ILE A 78 6.51 16.70 7.99
N GLU A 79 7.58 17.22 8.57
CA GLU A 79 8.75 17.67 7.78
C GLU A 79 9.46 16.51 7.09
N TYR A 80 9.58 15.35 7.74
CA TYR A 80 10.09 14.14 7.13
C TYR A 80 9.26 13.74 5.91
N LEU A 81 7.93 13.67 6.04
CA LEU A 81 7.05 13.30 4.92
C LEU A 81 7.15 14.29 3.75
N LYS A 82 7.19 15.60 4.03
CA LYS A 82 7.39 16.63 3.00
C LYS A 82 8.73 16.46 2.28
N HIS A 83 9.80 16.27 3.04
CA HIS A 83 11.15 16.14 2.48
C HIS A 83 11.27 14.87 1.63
N THR A 84 10.81 13.73 2.15
CA THR A 84 10.80 12.45 1.44
C THR A 84 9.97 12.53 0.15
N HIS A 85 8.79 13.16 0.20
CA HIS A 85 7.98 13.40 -1.00
C HIS A 85 8.70 14.29 -2.03
N TYR A 86 9.32 15.37 -1.57
CA TYR A 86 10.11 16.26 -2.42
C TYR A 86 11.24 15.51 -3.12
N LEU A 87 12.00 14.69 -2.39
CA LEU A 87 13.08 13.88 -2.95
C LEU A 87 12.55 12.87 -3.99
N PHE A 88 11.45 12.21 -3.68
CA PHE A 88 10.83 11.27 -4.61
C PHE A 88 10.44 11.95 -5.92
N VAL A 89 9.73 13.09 -5.86
CA VAL A 89 9.28 13.82 -7.06
C VAL A 89 10.45 14.39 -7.84
N LYS A 90 11.49 14.90 -7.17
CA LYS A 90 12.61 15.59 -7.82
C LYS A 90 13.66 14.64 -8.39
N TRP A 91 13.89 13.48 -7.76
CA TRP A 91 15.02 12.62 -8.09
C TRP A 91 14.60 11.21 -8.47
N THR A 92 13.82 10.53 -7.61
CA THR A 92 13.45 9.13 -7.82
C THR A 92 12.54 8.96 -9.03
N LEU A 93 11.51 9.81 -9.15
CA LEU A 93 10.53 9.71 -10.23
C LEU A 93 11.16 9.99 -11.62
N PRO A 94 11.96 11.06 -11.82
CA PRO A 94 12.67 11.26 -13.09
C PRO A 94 13.63 10.12 -13.44
N TYR A 95 14.30 9.53 -12.44
CA TYR A 95 15.18 8.39 -12.66
C TYR A 95 14.40 7.14 -13.12
N ILE A 96 13.27 6.82 -12.46
CA ILE A 96 12.40 5.74 -12.92
C ILE A 96 11.89 6.01 -14.33
N ALA A 97 11.51 7.26 -14.63
CA ALA A 97 11.08 7.65 -15.96
C ALA A 97 12.19 7.43 -17.01
N SER A 98 13.45 7.77 -16.71
CA SER A 98 14.57 7.53 -17.64
C SER A 98 14.81 6.04 -17.87
N LEU A 99 14.75 5.23 -16.80
CA LEU A 99 14.87 3.78 -16.92
C LEU A 99 13.78 3.19 -17.82
N VAL A 100 12.54 3.64 -17.66
CA VAL A 100 11.41 3.20 -18.49
C VAL A 100 11.57 3.67 -19.94
N THR A 101 12.04 4.89 -20.20
CA THR A 101 12.26 5.38 -21.57
C THR A 101 13.38 4.64 -22.29
N ASP A 102 14.37 4.16 -21.55
CA ASP A 102 15.54 3.45 -22.11
C ASP A 102 15.25 1.96 -22.37
N LEU A 103 14.08 1.46 -21.97
CA LEU A 103 13.68 0.08 -22.26
C LEU A 103 13.49 -0.13 -23.78
N PRO A 104 14.01 -1.25 -24.33
CA PRO A 104 13.76 -1.62 -25.71
C PRO A 104 12.26 -1.66 -26.01
N LYS A 105 11.85 -1.08 -27.15
CA LYS A 105 10.44 -1.05 -27.60
C LYS A 105 9.76 -2.43 -27.63
N ALA A 106 10.55 -3.51 -27.77
CA ALA A 106 10.04 -4.89 -27.74
C ALA A 106 9.49 -5.34 -26.37
N LEU A 107 9.85 -4.66 -25.27
CA LEU A 107 9.37 -4.95 -23.91
C LEU A 107 8.23 -4.02 -23.47
N MET A 108 7.87 -3.02 -24.29
CA MET A 108 6.76 -2.13 -24.02
C MET A 108 5.45 -2.87 -24.32
N LEU A 109 4.83 -3.47 -23.30
CA LEU A 109 3.42 -3.86 -23.38
C LEU A 109 2.59 -2.59 -23.62
N GLU A 110 2.22 -2.37 -24.89
CA GLU A 110 1.96 -1.07 -25.50
C GLU A 110 0.78 -0.23 -24.97
N ARG A 111 0.11 -0.57 -23.87
CA ARG A 111 -1.18 0.09 -23.53
C ARG A 111 -1.25 0.85 -22.22
N GLU A 112 -0.53 0.49 -21.17
CA GLU A 112 -0.82 1.03 -19.84
C GLU A 112 0.14 2.15 -19.40
N VAL A 113 1.42 2.09 -19.77
CA VAL A 113 2.44 3.03 -19.27
C VAL A 113 2.30 4.44 -19.89
N LYS A 114 1.80 4.55 -21.12
CA LYS A 114 1.61 5.84 -21.81
C LYS A 114 0.61 6.77 -21.11
N ILE A 115 -0.40 6.22 -20.45
CA ILE A 115 -1.45 7.01 -19.79
C ILE A 115 -0.89 7.70 -18.53
N ILE A 116 0.00 7.03 -17.80
CA ILE A 116 0.56 7.53 -16.54
C ILE A 116 1.60 8.63 -16.78
N LEU A 117 2.41 8.51 -17.84
CA LEU A 117 3.50 9.46 -18.11
C LEU A 117 3.05 10.75 -18.84
N GLN A 118 1.86 10.79 -19.43
CA GLN A 118 1.39 11.97 -20.18
C GLN A 118 0.69 13.04 -19.34
N GLN A 119 0.45 12.81 -18.05
CA GLN A 119 -0.31 13.76 -17.22
C GLN A 119 0.50 14.93 -16.65
N LYS A 120 1.80 15.08 -16.95
CA LYS A 120 2.62 16.16 -16.37
C LYS A 120 3.48 16.96 -17.36
N VAL A 121 2.90 17.34 -18.51
CA VAL A 121 3.48 18.38 -19.39
C VAL A 121 2.49 19.53 -19.67
N LYS A 122 1.31 19.55 -19.05
CA LYS A 122 0.37 20.68 -19.14
C LYS A 122 -0.13 21.11 -17.77
N SER A 123 0.72 21.76 -17.01
CA SER A 123 0.26 22.88 -16.18
C SER A 123 1.39 23.89 -16.11
N ASN A 124 1.04 25.11 -16.54
CA ASN A 124 1.81 26.35 -16.41
C ASN A 124 2.49 26.50 -15.06
#